data_AF-A0AAD6RXF2-F1
#
_entry.id   AF-A0AAD6RXF2-F1
#
_cell.length_a   1.000
_cell.length_b   1.000
_cell.length_c   1.000
_cell.angle_alpha   90.00
_cell.angle_beta   90.00
_cell.angle_gamma   90.00
#
_symmetry.space_group_name_H-M   'P 1'
#
loop_
_entity.id
_entity.type
_entity.pdbx_description
1 polymer ?
#
loop_
_entity_poly.entity_id
_entity_poly.type
_entity_poly.pdbx_seq_one_letter_code
_entity_poly.pdbx_strand_id
1 'polypeptide(L)'
;ERFFSKSNDLAKCVRYASRFHRQQDITQFIKHHDSFETYANLSKFLCNNYEQALDILRTESTLREWMRKEGIESGDVFKEWLKEEKEWLLQKKGSSGREVTLEMQYVQKLVNWSVCKYVSFLASVEMMMLTGFRTKLNTIRREIRQAKAADDNYDPATDLKRRRALQHASESLTQALGLVQDLEDRLDIDPNNRWTSTSVEWIAAVKQLREKKFSDALDALELLIVERIFELTKINRSQNRHIAKALQTRSEAVKNAISRYNIAAASLEPPAPQLSWDEVVEYAFLADFDFLRATDGELLDKPWTRPAYRLAMDRYFKIIRAKEEIKRLNVEIRRFVTWMSDEDRFLRRQEEEAESPGEAALIRKHRMERGRFDAGHMERLVKLSKKRGFTGYIMPG
;
A
#
# COMPACT_ATOMS: atom_id res chain seq x y z
N GLU A 1 11.92 -14.27 -2.64
CA GLU A 1 11.04 -13.81 -3.75
C GLU A 1 11.59 -14.06 -5.16
N ARG A 2 12.86 -13.73 -5.49
CA ARG A 2 13.40 -13.90 -6.87
C ARG A 2 13.29 -15.33 -7.42
N PHE A 3 13.63 -16.34 -6.62
CA PHE A 3 13.48 -17.75 -6.99
C PHE A 3 12.02 -18.11 -7.30
N PHE A 4 11.09 -17.75 -6.41
CA PHE A 4 9.67 -18.00 -6.60
C PHE A 4 9.10 -17.31 -7.85
N SER A 5 9.53 -16.08 -8.13
CA SER A 5 9.14 -15.38 -9.35
C SER A 5 9.59 -16.13 -10.62
N LYS A 6 10.81 -16.66 -10.65
CA LYS A 6 11.31 -17.46 -11.78
C LYS A 6 10.61 -18.82 -11.87
N SER A 7 10.31 -19.44 -10.74
CA SER A 7 9.59 -20.72 -10.72
C SER A 7 8.16 -20.64 -11.28
N ASN A 8 7.59 -19.44 -11.38
CA ASN A 8 6.27 -19.25 -12.01
C ASN A 8 6.28 -19.61 -13.50
N ASP A 9 7.43 -19.59 -14.17
CA ASP A 9 7.54 -20.02 -15.58
C ASP A 9 7.18 -21.50 -15.75
N LEU A 10 7.40 -22.33 -14.71
CA LEU A 10 6.98 -23.73 -14.69
C LEU A 10 5.46 -23.90 -14.68
N ALA A 11 4.71 -22.89 -14.22
CA ALA A 11 3.26 -23.02 -14.00
C ALA A 11 2.51 -23.46 -15.26
N LYS A 12 2.99 -23.05 -16.45
CA LYS A 12 2.38 -23.46 -17.73
C LYS A 12 2.58 -24.94 -18.02
N CYS A 13 3.77 -25.47 -17.76
CA CYS A 13 4.12 -26.87 -18.02
C CYS A 13 3.51 -27.81 -16.97
N VAL A 14 3.52 -27.41 -15.69
CA VAL A 14 3.08 -28.29 -14.60
C VAL A 14 1.58 -28.34 -14.38
N ARG A 15 0.79 -27.40 -14.95
CA ARG A 15 -0.66 -27.27 -14.67
C ARG A 15 -1.48 -28.44 -15.19
N TYR A 16 -1.09 -29.02 -16.32
CA TYR A 16 -1.79 -30.13 -16.96
C TYR A 16 -0.95 -31.41 -17.03
N ALA A 17 0.25 -31.39 -16.44
CA ALA A 17 1.13 -32.54 -16.38
C ALA A 17 0.61 -33.61 -15.41
N SER A 18 0.87 -34.88 -15.72
CA SER A 18 0.65 -35.96 -14.74
C SER A 18 1.53 -35.75 -13.51
N ARG A 19 1.20 -36.39 -12.39
CA ARG A 19 1.97 -36.28 -11.13
C ARG A 19 3.46 -36.53 -11.33
N PHE A 20 3.80 -37.55 -12.12
CA PHE A 20 5.20 -37.90 -12.44
C PHE A 20 5.91 -36.79 -13.19
N HIS A 21 5.35 -36.32 -14.32
CA HIS A 21 5.97 -35.28 -15.13
C HIS A 21 6.08 -33.96 -14.38
N ARG A 22 5.07 -33.61 -13.57
CA ARG A 22 5.14 -32.44 -12.69
C ARG A 22 6.32 -32.50 -11.72
N GLN A 23 6.56 -33.65 -11.08
CA GLN A 23 7.71 -33.82 -10.18
C GLN A 23 9.04 -33.78 -10.93
N GLN A 24 9.08 -34.39 -12.12
CA GLN A 24 10.25 -34.38 -12.99
C GLN A 24 10.62 -32.96 -13.44
N ASP A 25 9.66 -32.20 -13.96
CA ASP A 25 9.85 -30.83 -14.44
C ASP A 25 10.35 -29.90 -13.33
N ILE A 26 9.73 -29.99 -12.14
CA ILE A 26 10.16 -29.22 -10.96
C ILE A 26 11.60 -29.58 -10.58
N THR A 27 11.93 -30.87 -10.54
CA THR A 27 13.28 -31.34 -10.18
C THR A 27 14.32 -30.88 -11.19
N GLN A 28 14.03 -31.00 -12.48
CA GLN A 28 14.93 -30.57 -13.55
C GLN A 28 15.15 -29.06 -13.53
N PHE A 29 14.08 -28.28 -13.33
CA PHE A 29 14.19 -26.84 -13.17
C PHE A 29 15.07 -26.45 -11.99
N ILE A 30 14.86 -27.05 -10.81
CA ILE A 30 15.68 -26.74 -9.63
C ILE A 30 17.14 -27.10 -9.89
N LYS A 31 17.42 -28.28 -10.46
CA LYS A 31 18.79 -28.71 -10.81
C LYS A 31 19.45 -27.75 -11.79
N HIS A 32 18.73 -27.34 -12.84
CA HIS A 32 19.23 -26.39 -13.83
C HIS A 32 19.48 -25.02 -13.20
N HIS A 33 18.53 -24.52 -12.41
CA HIS A 33 18.61 -23.23 -11.76
C HIS A 33 19.74 -23.16 -10.73
N ASP A 34 19.96 -24.21 -9.96
CA ASP A 34 21.09 -24.27 -9.02
C ASP A 34 22.42 -24.29 -9.79
N SER A 35 22.56 -25.21 -10.75
CA SER A 35 23.83 -25.48 -11.43
C SER A 35 24.27 -24.37 -12.39
N PHE A 36 23.34 -23.76 -13.12
CA PHE A 36 23.66 -22.83 -14.21
C PHE A 36 23.32 -21.38 -13.92
N GLU A 37 22.41 -21.09 -12.99
CA GLU A 37 22.07 -19.72 -12.64
C GLU A 37 22.60 -19.31 -11.28
N THR A 38 22.22 -20.02 -10.21
CA THR A 38 22.52 -19.62 -8.83
C THR A 38 24.02 -19.72 -8.57
N TYR A 39 24.58 -20.90 -8.79
CA TYR A 39 26.00 -21.14 -8.55
C TYR A 39 26.86 -20.23 -9.43
N ALA A 40 26.64 -20.25 -10.75
CA ALA A 40 27.40 -19.46 -11.73
C ALA A 40 27.44 -17.95 -11.43
N ASN A 41 26.37 -17.40 -10.84
CA ASN A 41 26.26 -15.98 -10.51
C ASN A 41 26.65 -15.64 -9.07
N LEU A 42 26.95 -16.61 -8.20
CA LEU A 42 27.14 -16.36 -6.78
C LEU A 42 28.31 -15.41 -6.50
N SER A 43 29.48 -15.65 -7.09
CA SER A 43 30.61 -14.73 -6.91
C SER A 43 30.36 -13.34 -7.51
N LYS A 44 29.61 -13.27 -8.63
CA LYS A 44 29.23 -11.97 -9.24
C LYS A 44 28.31 -11.19 -8.31
N PHE A 45 27.34 -11.86 -7.69
CA PHE A 45 26.45 -11.26 -6.70
C PHE A 45 27.23 -10.73 -5.49
N LEU A 46 28.13 -11.55 -4.92
CA LEU A 46 28.97 -11.16 -3.79
C LEU A 46 29.87 -9.96 -4.15
N CYS A 47 30.59 -10.02 -5.27
CA CYS A 47 31.45 -8.91 -5.71
C CYS A 47 30.65 -7.63 -5.97
N ASN A 48 29.51 -7.70 -6.66
CA ASN A 48 28.69 -6.54 -6.95
C ASN A 48 28.15 -5.88 -5.67
N ASN A 49 27.68 -6.66 -4.70
CA ASN A 49 27.22 -6.11 -3.42
C ASN A 49 28.37 -5.47 -2.64
N TYR A 50 29.56 -6.07 -2.69
CA TYR A 50 30.76 -5.51 -2.07
C TYR A 50 31.14 -4.17 -2.69
N GLU A 51 31.15 -4.10 -4.02
CA GLU A 51 31.43 -2.88 -4.77
C GLU A 51 30.40 -1.79 -4.47
N GLN A 52 29.11 -2.12 -4.45
CA GLN A 52 28.05 -1.18 -4.06
C GLN A 52 28.25 -0.67 -2.64
N ALA A 53 28.61 -1.54 -1.69
CA ALA A 53 28.89 -1.13 -0.32
C ALA A 53 30.10 -0.19 -0.27
N LEU A 54 31.19 -0.48 -0.99
CA LEU A 54 32.35 0.40 -1.09
C LEU A 54 32.00 1.76 -1.71
N ASP A 55 31.19 1.78 -2.75
CA ASP A 55 30.75 3.02 -3.40
C ASP A 55 29.90 3.88 -2.46
N ILE A 56 29.03 3.27 -1.64
CA ILE A 56 28.30 3.99 -0.60
C ILE A 56 29.27 4.57 0.44
N LEU A 57 30.27 3.80 0.89
CA LEU A 57 31.25 4.26 1.89
C LEU A 57 32.10 5.43 1.38
N ARG A 58 32.34 5.54 0.07
CA ARG A 58 33.03 6.70 -0.52
C ARG A 58 32.26 8.01 -0.32
N THR A 59 30.95 7.95 -0.12
CA THR A 59 30.11 9.13 0.14
C THR A 59 30.14 9.59 1.61
N GLU A 60 30.86 8.89 2.49
CA GLU A 60 30.90 9.25 3.92
C GLU A 60 31.59 10.60 4.17
N SER A 61 32.63 10.95 3.41
CA SER A 61 33.31 12.24 3.55
C SER A 61 32.39 13.41 3.18
N THR A 62 31.65 13.28 2.08
CA THR A 62 30.73 14.33 1.62
C THR A 62 29.56 14.53 2.60
N LEU A 63 29.07 13.44 3.21
CA LEU A 63 28.09 13.56 4.29
C LEU A 63 28.67 14.28 5.51
N ARG A 64 29.90 13.95 5.93
CA ARG A 64 30.56 14.60 7.08
C ARG A 64 30.82 16.09 6.83
N GLU A 65 31.19 16.48 5.62
CA GLU A 65 31.34 17.89 5.24
C GLU A 65 30.01 18.63 5.29
N TRP A 66 28.95 18.02 4.77
CA TRP A 66 27.60 18.58 4.84
C TRP A 66 27.13 18.73 6.29
N MET A 67 27.32 17.70 7.13
CA MET A 67 26.99 17.76 8.55
C MET A 67 27.73 18.90 9.26
N ARG A 68 29.02 19.10 8.98
CA ARG A 68 29.81 20.21 9.54
C ARG A 68 29.27 21.58 9.13
N LYS A 69 28.86 21.72 7.86
CA LYS A 69 28.27 22.97 7.34
C LYS A 69 26.94 23.30 8.04
N GLU A 70 26.14 22.27 8.32
CA GLU A 70 24.82 22.40 8.96
C GLU A 70 24.86 22.38 10.49
N GLY A 71 26.07 22.33 11.10
CA GLY A 71 26.21 22.30 12.56
C GLY A 71 25.78 20.99 13.23
N ILE A 72 25.75 19.88 12.50
CA ILE A 72 25.38 18.55 13.02
C ILE A 72 26.64 17.82 13.48
N GLU A 73 26.82 17.67 14.78
CA GLU A 73 28.04 17.10 15.37
C GLU A 73 28.08 15.57 15.31
N SER A 74 26.94 14.90 15.51
CA SER A 74 26.84 13.44 15.55
C SER A 74 25.77 12.90 14.61
N GLY A 75 26.02 11.70 14.08
CA GLY A 75 25.01 10.95 13.35
C GLY A 75 23.89 10.39 14.23
N ASP A 76 23.99 10.48 15.55
CA ASP A 76 22.90 10.10 16.45
C ASP A 76 21.67 11.00 16.29
N VAL A 77 21.87 12.25 15.89
CA VAL A 77 20.79 13.18 15.53
C VAL A 77 19.86 12.58 14.46
N PHE A 78 20.41 11.86 13.47
CA PHE A 78 19.60 11.18 12.45
C PHE A 78 18.77 10.03 13.03
N LYS A 79 19.24 9.36 14.10
CA LYS A 79 18.46 8.31 14.78
C LYS A 79 17.32 8.90 15.59
N GLU A 80 17.55 10.05 16.22
CA GLU A 80 16.52 10.82 16.92
C GLU A 80 15.44 11.29 15.95
N TRP A 81 15.82 11.86 14.81
CA TRP A 81 14.89 12.24 13.75
C TRP A 81 14.04 11.09 13.24
N LEU A 82 14.64 9.91 13.03
CA LEU A 82 13.88 8.72 12.61
C LEU A 82 12.89 8.27 13.69
N LYS A 83 13.25 8.43 14.98
CA LYS A 83 12.37 8.11 16.11
C LYS A 83 11.22 9.11 16.20
N GLU A 84 11.49 10.41 16.09
CA GLU A 84 10.48 11.47 16.06
C GLU A 84 9.49 11.26 14.91
N GLU A 85 9.99 10.99 13.69
CA GLU A 85 9.15 10.72 12.52
C GLU A 85 8.22 9.52 12.79
N LYS A 86 8.74 8.44 13.39
CA LYS A 86 7.95 7.26 13.74
C LYS A 86 6.87 7.57 14.78
N GLU A 87 7.22 8.31 15.83
CA GLU A 87 6.28 8.70 16.88
C GLU A 87 5.15 9.58 16.32
N TRP A 88 5.50 10.55 15.47
CA TRP A 88 4.52 11.36 14.75
C TRP A 88 3.59 10.53 13.87
N LEU A 89 4.13 9.60 13.06
CA LEU A 89 3.31 8.70 12.25
C LEU A 89 2.35 7.84 13.08
N LEU A 90 2.79 7.38 14.26
CA LEU A 90 1.97 6.60 15.18
C LEU A 90 0.89 7.46 15.84
N GLN A 91 1.24 8.68 16.26
CA GLN A 91 0.28 9.64 16.80
C GLN A 91 -0.78 9.97 15.75
N LYS A 92 -0.39 10.27 14.51
CA LYS A 92 -1.33 10.54 13.41
C LYS A 92 -2.27 9.37 13.13
N LYS A 93 -1.74 8.13 13.16
CA LYS A 93 -2.56 6.92 13.01
C LYS A 93 -3.60 6.76 14.14
N GLY A 94 -3.31 7.25 15.34
CA GLY A 94 -4.23 7.23 16.49
C GLY A 94 -5.11 8.47 16.64
N SER A 95 -4.74 9.58 16.00
CA SER A 95 -5.39 10.89 16.12
C SER A 95 -6.39 11.12 14.99
N SER A 96 -7.35 10.20 14.81
CA SER A 96 -8.59 10.58 14.13
C SER A 96 -9.21 11.73 14.94
N GLY A 97 -9.04 12.96 14.45
CA GLY A 97 -9.15 14.21 15.21
C GLY A 97 -10.47 14.41 15.93
N ARG A 98 -10.49 15.34 16.92
CA ARG A 98 -11.63 15.82 17.73
C ARG A 98 -12.79 14.80 17.85
N GLU A 99 -12.94 14.19 19.02
CA GLU A 99 -14.05 13.25 19.31
C GLU A 99 -15.36 13.74 18.69
N VAL A 100 -16.07 12.83 18.00
CA VAL A 100 -17.36 13.17 17.40
C VAL A 100 -18.31 13.48 18.54
N THR A 101 -18.51 14.77 18.80
CA THR A 101 -19.37 15.20 19.89
C THR A 101 -20.81 14.76 19.61
N LEU A 102 -21.60 14.62 20.68
CA LEU A 102 -22.98 14.16 20.55
C LEU A 102 -23.80 15.14 19.69
N GLU A 103 -23.49 16.43 19.75
CA GLU A 103 -24.08 17.51 18.96
C GLU A 103 -23.81 17.33 17.46
N MET A 104 -22.59 16.94 17.08
CA MET A 104 -22.24 16.66 15.67
C MET A 104 -23.00 15.43 15.15
N GLN A 105 -23.14 14.40 15.98
CA GLN A 105 -23.92 13.20 15.64
C GLN A 105 -25.40 13.56 15.49
N TYR A 106 -25.92 14.38 16.39
CA TYR A 106 -27.31 14.80 16.40
C TYR A 106 -27.68 15.55 15.11
N VAL A 107 -26.89 16.56 14.72
CA VAL A 107 -27.07 17.26 13.44
C VAL A 107 -27.02 16.30 12.25
N GLN A 108 -26.04 15.39 12.21
CA GLN A 108 -25.91 14.44 11.11
C GLN A 108 -27.10 13.48 11.01
N LYS A 109 -27.68 13.06 12.15
CA LYS A 109 -28.89 12.23 12.21
C LYS A 109 -30.15 13.01 11.84
N LEU A 110 -30.28 14.27 12.25
CA LEU A 110 -31.37 15.15 11.82
C LEU A 110 -31.38 15.38 10.30
N VAL A 111 -30.22 15.63 9.70
CA VAL A 111 -30.10 15.71 8.23
C VAL A 111 -30.54 14.39 7.60
N ASN A 112 -30.05 13.24 8.08
CA ASN A 112 -30.45 11.94 7.55
C ASN A 112 -31.96 11.69 7.68
N TRP A 113 -32.55 12.03 8.82
CA TRP A 113 -33.99 11.92 9.04
C TRP A 113 -34.79 12.78 8.05
N SER A 114 -34.34 14.01 7.78
CA SER A 114 -34.97 14.89 6.78
C SER A 114 -34.94 14.28 5.36
N VAL A 115 -33.84 13.65 4.98
CA VAL A 115 -33.71 12.93 3.70
C VAL A 115 -34.63 11.72 3.67
N CYS A 116 -34.65 10.89 4.72
CA CYS A 116 -35.57 9.75 4.81
C CYS A 116 -37.03 10.18 4.74
N LYS A 117 -37.39 11.33 5.33
CA LYS A 117 -38.75 11.88 5.29
C LYS A 117 -39.14 12.24 3.86
N TYR A 118 -38.25 12.90 3.13
CA TYR A 118 -38.45 13.24 1.73
C TYR A 118 -38.56 12.00 0.83
N VAL A 119 -37.66 11.02 0.99
CA VAL A 119 -37.67 9.76 0.23
C VAL A 119 -38.95 8.96 0.49
N SER A 120 -39.36 8.83 1.76
CA SER A 120 -40.60 8.15 2.13
C SER A 120 -41.83 8.86 1.56
N PHE A 121 -41.84 10.20 1.58
CA PHE A 121 -42.91 10.99 0.98
C PHE A 121 -43.00 10.73 -0.54
N LEU A 122 -41.88 10.84 -1.27
CA LEU A 122 -41.85 10.56 -2.71
C LEU A 122 -42.32 9.15 -3.05
N ALA A 123 -41.83 8.14 -2.32
CA ALA A 123 -42.24 6.75 -2.52
C ALA A 123 -43.75 6.55 -2.27
N SER A 124 -44.31 7.25 -1.26
CA SER A 124 -45.75 7.19 -0.98
C SER A 124 -46.59 7.86 -2.07
N VAL A 125 -46.14 8.99 -2.62
CA VAL A 125 -46.80 9.70 -3.72
C VAL A 125 -46.75 8.86 -5.01
N GLU A 126 -45.61 8.25 -5.33
CA GLU A 126 -45.48 7.35 -6.48
C GLU A 126 -46.48 6.19 -6.37
N MET A 127 -46.56 5.55 -5.20
CA MET A 127 -47.50 4.45 -4.94
C MET A 127 -48.97 4.90 -4.98
N MET A 128 -49.29 6.10 -4.49
CA MET A 128 -50.63 6.67 -4.56
C MET A 128 -51.05 6.97 -6.01
N MET A 129 -50.16 7.56 -6.80
CA MET A 129 -50.44 7.89 -8.21
C MET A 129 -50.66 6.62 -9.04
N LEU A 130 -49.86 5.58 -8.82
CA LEU A 130 -50.00 4.30 -9.51
C LEU A 130 -51.27 3.55 -9.10
N THR A 131 -51.61 3.50 -7.81
CA THR A 131 -52.84 2.87 -7.32
C THR A 131 -54.09 3.64 -7.78
N GLY A 132 -54.05 4.97 -7.79
CA GLY A 132 -55.10 5.83 -8.33
C GLY A 132 -55.30 5.65 -9.84
N PHE A 133 -54.22 5.58 -10.61
CA PHE A 133 -54.28 5.30 -12.05
C PHE A 133 -54.83 3.90 -12.34
N ARG A 134 -54.40 2.90 -11.57
CA ARG A 134 -54.85 1.51 -11.68
C ARG A 134 -56.32 1.33 -11.31
N THR A 135 -56.79 1.97 -10.25
CA THR A 135 -58.21 1.93 -9.86
C THR A 135 -59.07 2.59 -10.92
N LYS A 136 -58.68 3.76 -11.44
CA LYS A 136 -59.39 4.45 -12.54
C LYS A 136 -59.44 3.61 -13.83
N LEU A 137 -58.32 2.99 -14.22
CA LEU A 137 -58.26 2.05 -15.35
C LEU A 137 -59.14 0.81 -15.12
N ASN A 138 -59.17 0.27 -13.91
CA ASN A 138 -60.01 -0.88 -13.58
C ASN A 138 -61.50 -0.52 -13.60
N THR A 139 -61.90 0.68 -13.18
CA THR A 139 -63.28 1.17 -13.29
C THR A 139 -63.69 1.30 -14.75
N ILE A 140 -62.87 1.94 -15.58
CA ILE A 140 -63.09 2.07 -17.04
C ILE A 140 -63.15 0.69 -17.72
N ARG A 141 -62.25 -0.23 -17.36
CA ARG A 141 -62.27 -1.63 -17.87
C ARG A 141 -63.51 -2.40 -17.41
N ARG A 142 -64.06 -2.10 -16.24
CA ARG A 142 -65.29 -2.73 -15.73
C ARG A 142 -66.52 -2.21 -16.48
N GLU A 143 -66.49 -0.95 -16.90
CA GLU A 143 -67.50 -0.33 -17.77
C GLU A 143 -67.43 -0.84 -19.22
N ILE A 144 -66.23 -1.23 -19.71
CA ILE A 144 -65.99 -1.69 -21.10
C ILE A 144 -66.06 -3.23 -21.24
N ARG A 145 -66.63 -3.99 -20.29
CA ARG A 145 -66.77 -5.47 -20.42
C ARG A 145 -67.82 -5.90 -21.47
N GLN A 146 -67.55 -5.63 -22.75
CA GLN A 146 -67.91 -6.44 -23.92
C GLN A 146 -66.82 -6.30 -25.00
N ALA A 147 -65.55 -6.51 -24.69
CA ALA A 147 -64.56 -6.84 -25.71
C ALA A 147 -63.36 -7.54 -25.07
N LYS A 148 -62.84 -8.52 -25.81
CA LYS A 148 -61.80 -9.47 -25.46
C LYS A 148 -60.47 -8.83 -25.03
N ALA A 149 -59.72 -9.62 -24.27
CA ALA A 149 -58.37 -9.36 -23.77
C ALA A 149 -57.38 -8.89 -24.84
N ALA A 150 -56.61 -7.86 -24.51
CA ALA A 150 -55.18 -7.91 -24.17
C ALA A 150 -54.61 -6.49 -24.29
N ASP A 151 -54.07 -5.95 -23.19
CA ASP A 151 -53.08 -4.88 -23.29
C ASP A 151 -52.04 -5.07 -22.18
N ASP A 152 -50.85 -5.41 -22.66
CA ASP A 152 -49.64 -5.83 -21.96
C ASP A 152 -48.87 -4.63 -21.45
N ASN A 153 -48.84 -4.43 -20.13
CA ASN A 153 -47.70 -3.80 -19.45
C ASN A 153 -47.74 -3.91 -17.91
N TYR A 154 -48.51 -4.85 -17.37
CA TYR A 154 -48.49 -5.12 -15.93
C TYR A 154 -47.43 -6.17 -15.63
N ASP A 155 -46.26 -5.72 -15.15
CA ASP A 155 -45.24 -6.60 -14.61
C ASP A 155 -45.39 -6.69 -13.06
N PRO A 156 -45.89 -7.81 -12.50
CA PRO A 156 -46.01 -8.00 -11.06
C PRO A 156 -44.68 -7.87 -10.31
N ALA A 157 -43.54 -8.11 -10.97
CA ALA A 157 -42.23 -7.97 -10.35
C ALA A 157 -41.88 -6.50 -10.10
N THR A 158 -42.26 -5.58 -10.99
CA THR A 158 -42.07 -4.14 -10.79
C THR A 158 -42.96 -3.57 -9.69
N ASP A 159 -44.22 -4.02 -9.59
CA ASP A 159 -45.14 -3.63 -8.50
C ASP A 159 -44.61 -4.10 -7.13
N LEU A 160 -44.13 -5.35 -7.06
CA LEU A 160 -43.53 -5.90 -5.85
C LEU A 160 -42.25 -5.15 -5.45
N LYS A 161 -41.39 -4.80 -6.42
CA LYS A 161 -40.17 -4.03 -6.18
C LYS A 161 -40.47 -2.64 -5.61
N ARG A 162 -41.49 -1.94 -6.14
CA ARG A 162 -41.93 -0.63 -5.62
C ARG A 162 -42.53 -0.73 -4.22
N ARG A 163 -43.35 -1.74 -3.93
CA ARG A 163 -43.87 -1.98 -2.57
C ARG A 163 -42.76 -2.24 -1.55
N ARG A 164 -41.76 -3.04 -1.93
CA ARG A 164 -40.56 -3.25 -1.10
C ARG A 164 -39.77 -1.95 -0.90
N ALA A 165 -39.63 -1.13 -1.95
CA ALA A 165 -38.97 0.17 -1.83
C ALA A 165 -39.71 1.12 -0.88
N LEU A 166 -41.04 1.17 -0.94
CA LEU A 166 -41.85 1.94 0.00
C LEU A 166 -41.69 1.44 1.44
N GLN A 167 -41.74 0.12 1.64
CA GLN A 167 -41.56 -0.49 2.95
C GLN A 167 -40.18 -0.16 3.52
N HIS A 168 -39.12 -0.34 2.72
CA HIS A 168 -37.76 0.03 3.12
C HIS A 168 -37.61 1.52 3.42
N ALA A 169 -38.26 2.41 2.66
CA ALA A 169 -38.23 3.85 2.93
C ALA A 169 -38.90 4.21 4.26
N SER A 170 -40.04 3.57 4.57
CA SER A 170 -40.76 3.75 5.84
C SER A 170 -39.97 3.19 7.04
N GLU A 171 -39.39 2.00 6.89
CA GLU A 171 -38.52 1.38 7.91
C GLU A 171 -37.28 2.26 8.15
N SER A 172 -36.65 2.76 7.09
CA SER A 172 -35.49 3.65 7.18
C SER A 172 -35.84 4.98 7.87
N LEU A 173 -37.03 5.54 7.60
CA LEU A 173 -37.52 6.74 8.27
C LEU A 173 -37.73 6.50 9.77
N THR A 174 -38.31 5.36 10.13
CA THR A 174 -38.57 4.98 11.52
C THR A 174 -37.26 4.77 12.29
N GLN A 175 -36.30 4.07 11.68
CA GLN A 175 -34.96 3.88 12.24
C GLN A 175 -34.22 5.21 12.39
N ALA A 176 -34.27 6.08 11.37
CA ALA A 176 -33.65 7.40 11.44
C ALA A 176 -34.25 8.28 12.55
N LEU A 177 -35.57 8.23 12.74
CA LEU A 177 -36.25 8.94 13.82
C LEU A 177 -35.85 8.38 15.20
N GLY A 178 -35.79 7.07 15.37
CA GLY A 178 -35.36 6.46 16.63
C GLY A 178 -33.94 6.85 17.03
N LEU A 179 -33.01 6.96 16.06
CA LEU A 179 -31.66 7.45 16.31
C LEU A 179 -31.60 8.95 16.66
N VAL A 180 -32.52 9.75 16.14
CA VAL A 180 -32.65 11.17 16.51
C VAL A 180 -33.15 11.27 17.95
N GLN A 181 -34.19 10.50 18.32
CA GLN A 181 -34.77 10.50 19.67
C GLN A 181 -33.77 10.02 20.74
N ASP A 182 -33.00 8.96 20.47
CA ASP A 182 -31.92 8.51 21.38
C ASP A 182 -30.90 9.62 21.67
N LEU A 183 -30.56 10.42 20.65
CA LEU A 183 -29.64 11.54 20.83
C LEU A 183 -30.31 12.74 21.51
N GLU A 184 -31.62 12.97 21.31
CA GLU A 184 -32.40 13.97 22.04
C GLU A 184 -32.40 13.67 23.53
N ASP A 185 -32.65 12.41 23.91
CA ASP A 185 -32.63 11.95 25.31
C ASP A 185 -31.24 12.11 25.95
N ARG A 186 -30.17 11.81 25.19
CA ARG A 186 -28.78 11.91 25.68
C ARG A 186 -28.25 13.34 25.78
N LEU A 187 -28.79 14.26 24.99
CA LEU A 187 -28.44 15.68 24.98
C LEU A 187 -29.42 16.55 25.80
N ASP A 188 -30.44 15.94 26.41
CA ASP A 188 -31.51 16.61 27.15
C ASP A 188 -32.25 17.68 26.32
N ILE A 189 -32.54 17.35 25.06
CA ILE A 189 -33.23 18.24 24.11
C ILE A 189 -34.74 17.96 24.13
N ASP A 190 -35.55 18.97 24.41
CA ASP A 190 -37.01 18.86 24.34
C ASP A 190 -37.47 18.52 22.90
N PRO A 191 -38.23 17.44 22.68
CA PRO A 191 -38.79 17.07 21.37
C PRO A 191 -39.62 18.19 20.70
N ASN A 192 -40.14 19.15 21.46
CA ASN A 192 -40.86 20.31 20.94
C ASN A 192 -39.95 21.44 20.46
N ASN A 193 -38.67 21.43 20.85
CA ASN A 193 -37.66 22.43 20.50
C ASN A 193 -36.46 21.81 19.76
N ARG A 194 -36.76 20.97 18.75
CA ARG A 194 -35.73 20.37 17.90
C ARG A 194 -34.90 21.41 17.18
N TRP A 195 -33.61 21.11 17.02
CA TRP A 195 -32.71 21.98 16.27
C TRP A 195 -33.15 22.10 14.81
N THR A 196 -33.16 23.33 14.32
CA THR A 196 -33.50 23.66 12.94
C THR A 196 -32.30 24.35 12.28
N SER A 197 -32.36 24.54 10.96
CA SER A 197 -31.26 25.18 10.21
C SER A 197 -30.92 26.61 10.66
N THR A 198 -31.79 27.24 11.47
CA THR A 198 -31.63 28.58 12.03
C THR A 198 -31.19 28.59 13.49
N SER A 199 -31.17 27.43 14.17
CA SER A 199 -30.75 27.33 15.57
C SER A 199 -29.24 27.60 15.69
N VAL A 200 -28.82 28.29 16.74
CA VAL A 200 -27.40 28.66 16.95
C VAL A 200 -26.55 27.41 17.14
N GLU A 201 -27.08 26.44 17.88
CA GLU A 201 -26.48 25.15 18.17
C GLU A 201 -26.31 24.31 16.90
N TRP A 202 -27.32 24.34 16.02
CA TRP A 202 -27.24 23.69 14.71
C TRP A 202 -26.12 24.30 13.86
N ILE A 203 -26.06 25.63 13.76
CA ILE A 203 -25.05 26.32 12.95
C ILE A 203 -23.64 26.02 13.47
N ALA A 204 -23.45 26.06 14.80
CA ALA A 204 -22.18 25.74 15.44
C ALA A 204 -21.76 24.27 15.20
N ALA A 205 -22.67 23.32 15.39
CA ALA A 205 -22.40 21.90 15.17
C ALA A 205 -22.17 21.57 13.69
N VAL A 206 -22.89 22.22 12.76
CA VAL A 206 -22.62 22.11 11.31
C VAL A 206 -21.23 22.63 10.97
N LYS A 207 -20.81 23.76 11.54
CA LYS A 207 -19.45 24.29 11.34
C LYS A 207 -18.39 23.30 11.83
N GLN A 208 -18.53 22.78 13.05
CA GLN A 208 -17.61 21.77 13.58
C GLN A 208 -17.58 20.49 12.72
N LEU A 209 -18.74 20.08 12.19
CA LEU A 209 -18.84 18.93 11.29
C LEU A 209 -18.14 19.16 9.95
N ARG A 210 -18.21 20.37 9.39
CA ARG A 210 -17.48 20.75 8.17
C ARG A 210 -15.97 20.76 8.41
N GLU A 211 -15.52 21.39 9.49
CA GLU A 211 -14.11 21.40 9.91
C GLU A 211 -13.57 19.98 10.11
N LYS A 212 -14.34 19.12 10.79
CA LYS A 212 -13.95 17.72 10.99
C LYS A 212 -13.91 16.95 9.68
N LYS A 213 -14.95 17.05 8.84
CA LYS A 213 -14.97 16.38 7.51
C LYS A 213 -13.79 16.82 6.64
N PHE A 214 -13.38 18.07 6.74
CA PHE A 214 -12.18 18.58 6.09
C PHE A 214 -10.91 17.93 6.68
N SER A 215 -10.75 17.92 8.00
CA SER A 215 -9.62 17.27 8.67
C SER A 215 -9.54 15.77 8.32
N ASP A 216 -10.64 15.04 8.41
CA ASP A 216 -10.69 13.60 8.10
C ASP A 216 -10.35 13.34 6.62
N ALA A 217 -10.83 14.20 5.70
CA ALA A 217 -10.53 14.09 4.28
C ALA A 217 -9.07 14.44 3.96
N LEU A 218 -8.51 15.43 4.67
CA LEU A 218 -7.10 15.78 4.64
C LEU A 218 -6.27 14.57 5.10
N ASP A 219 -6.45 14.10 6.33
CA ASP A 219 -5.71 12.96 6.91
C ASP A 219 -5.73 11.72 6.00
N ALA A 220 -6.90 11.40 5.43
CA ALA A 220 -7.05 10.28 4.51
C ALA A 220 -6.26 10.48 3.20
N LEU A 221 -6.27 11.70 2.65
CA LEU A 221 -5.48 12.04 1.46
C LEU A 221 -3.98 11.94 1.76
N GLU A 222 -3.54 12.47 2.90
CA GLU A 222 -2.14 12.42 3.33
C GLU A 222 -1.61 11.00 3.42
N LEU A 223 -2.35 10.13 4.11
CA LEU A 223 -1.96 8.74 4.29
C LEU A 223 -1.80 8.03 2.94
N LEU A 224 -2.77 8.20 2.04
CA LEU A 224 -2.73 7.57 0.71
C LEU A 224 -1.54 8.05 -0.12
N ILE A 225 -1.15 9.31 0.03
CA ILE A 225 0.00 9.89 -0.67
C ILE A 225 1.31 9.39 -0.07
N VAL A 226 1.44 9.38 1.25
CA VAL A 226 2.61 8.81 1.95
C VAL A 226 2.80 7.36 1.54
N GLU A 227 1.73 6.55 1.56
CA GLU A 227 1.76 5.17 1.07
C GLU A 227 2.24 5.10 -0.39
N ARG A 228 1.70 5.96 -1.26
CA ARG A 228 2.07 6.01 -2.67
C ARG A 228 3.56 6.30 -2.88
N ILE A 229 4.14 7.24 -2.15
CA ILE A 229 5.56 7.59 -2.25
C ILE A 229 6.44 6.39 -1.84
N PHE A 230 6.09 5.70 -0.76
CA PHE A 230 6.81 4.50 -0.34
C PHE A 230 6.72 3.38 -1.39
N GLU A 231 5.58 3.23 -2.05
CA GLU A 231 5.40 2.25 -3.12
C GLU A 231 6.21 2.57 -4.38
N LEU A 232 6.20 3.82 -4.84
CA LEU A 232 7.01 4.26 -5.99
C LEU A 232 8.50 3.99 -5.74
N THR A 233 8.96 4.25 -4.50
CA THR A 233 10.33 3.94 -4.08
C THR A 233 10.64 2.44 -4.13
N LYS A 234 9.64 1.58 -3.86
CA LYS A 234 9.76 0.11 -3.92
C LYS A 234 9.73 -0.43 -5.36
N ILE A 235 9.02 0.22 -6.28
CA ILE A 235 8.95 -0.15 -7.71
C ILE A 235 10.27 0.09 -8.42
N ASN A 236 10.94 1.21 -8.14
CA ASN A 236 12.29 1.47 -8.67
C ASN A 236 13.30 0.37 -8.30
N ARG A 237 12.97 -0.49 -7.33
CA ARG A 237 13.79 -1.64 -6.90
C ARG A 237 13.30 -2.99 -7.41
N SER A 238 12.12 -3.10 -8.03
CA SER A 238 11.54 -4.38 -8.46
C SER A 238 10.71 -4.29 -9.76
N GLN A 239 11.06 -5.08 -10.77
CA GLN A 239 10.35 -5.18 -12.05
C GLN A 239 9.14 -6.14 -11.98
N ASN A 240 8.12 -5.84 -11.19
CA ASN A 240 6.95 -6.71 -11.06
C ASN A 240 5.68 -6.09 -11.66
N ARG A 241 5.10 -6.74 -12.69
CA ARG A 241 3.85 -6.33 -13.37
C ARG A 241 2.64 -6.18 -12.43
N HIS A 242 2.60 -6.94 -11.33
CA HIS A 242 1.55 -6.82 -10.32
C HIS A 242 1.57 -5.47 -9.61
N ILE A 243 2.73 -4.83 -9.51
CA ILE A 243 2.84 -3.52 -8.90
C ILE A 243 2.26 -2.44 -9.81
N ALA A 244 2.37 -2.57 -11.14
CA ALA A 244 1.77 -1.63 -12.09
C ALA A 244 0.23 -1.61 -12.01
N LYS A 245 -0.42 -2.76 -11.80
CA LYS A 245 -1.89 -2.81 -11.62
C LYS A 245 -2.32 -2.25 -10.27
N ALA A 246 -1.58 -2.57 -9.19
CA ALA A 246 -1.79 -1.96 -7.88
C ALA A 246 -1.59 -0.43 -7.94
N LEU A 247 -0.64 0.03 -8.75
CA LEU A 247 -0.35 1.44 -9.01
C LEU A 247 -1.58 2.16 -9.58
N GLN A 248 -2.25 1.55 -10.56
CA GLN A 248 -3.43 2.11 -11.22
C GLN A 248 -4.62 2.20 -10.25
N THR A 249 -4.92 1.11 -9.53
CA THR A 249 -6.01 1.08 -8.54
C THR A 249 -5.80 2.13 -7.44
N ARG A 250 -4.55 2.31 -6.99
CA ARG A 250 -4.24 3.33 -5.97
C ARG A 250 -4.21 4.75 -6.52
N SER A 251 -3.81 4.95 -7.78
CA SER A 251 -3.96 6.26 -8.43
C SER A 251 -5.43 6.70 -8.42
N GLU A 252 -6.35 5.77 -8.65
CA GLU A 252 -7.78 6.03 -8.59
C GLU A 252 -8.27 6.30 -7.16
N ALA A 253 -7.72 5.60 -6.16
CA ALA A 253 -7.97 5.91 -4.75
C ALA A 253 -7.53 7.33 -4.36
N VAL A 254 -6.35 7.77 -4.82
CA VAL A 254 -5.85 9.14 -4.59
C VAL A 254 -6.73 10.17 -5.29
N LYS A 255 -7.14 9.93 -6.55
CA LYS A 255 -8.11 10.82 -7.25
C LYS A 255 -9.41 10.98 -6.47
N ASN A 256 -9.95 9.88 -5.94
CA ASN A 256 -11.15 9.91 -5.11
C ASN A 256 -10.93 10.65 -3.79
N ALA A 257 -9.75 10.51 -3.17
CA ALA A 257 -9.40 11.23 -1.97
C ALA A 257 -9.26 12.75 -2.22
N ILE A 258 -8.64 13.17 -3.33
CA ILE A 258 -8.58 14.58 -3.76
C ILE A 258 -9.99 15.14 -3.96
N SER A 259 -10.88 14.38 -4.61
CA SER A 259 -12.28 14.79 -4.78
C SER A 259 -12.98 15.01 -3.44
N ARG A 260 -12.83 14.07 -2.49
CA ARG A 260 -13.38 14.20 -1.13
C ARG A 260 -12.81 15.42 -0.40
N TYR A 261 -11.50 15.62 -0.50
CA TYR A 261 -10.82 16.80 0.05
C TYR A 261 -11.39 18.09 -0.52
N ASN A 262 -11.47 18.23 -1.85
CA ASN A 262 -11.96 19.44 -2.50
C ASN A 262 -13.43 19.74 -2.17
N ILE A 263 -14.27 18.69 -2.04
CA ILE A 263 -15.66 18.84 -1.58
C ILE A 263 -15.70 19.39 -0.15
N ALA A 264 -14.87 18.84 0.75
CA ALA A 264 -14.82 19.31 2.13
C ALA A 264 -14.20 20.72 2.25
N ALA A 265 -13.16 21.01 1.48
CA ALA A 265 -12.49 22.31 1.41
C ALA A 265 -13.44 23.41 0.94
N ALA A 266 -14.26 23.14 -0.08
CA ALA A 266 -15.28 24.06 -0.58
C ALA A 266 -16.41 24.31 0.43
N SER A 267 -16.62 23.40 1.39
CA SER A 267 -17.68 23.52 2.41
C SER A 267 -17.29 24.40 3.61
N LEU A 268 -16.02 24.77 3.74
CA LEU A 268 -15.51 25.65 4.79
C LEU A 268 -15.85 27.12 4.53
N GLU A 269 -15.88 27.91 5.61
CA GLU A 269 -16.11 29.35 5.58
C GLU A 269 -14.98 30.06 6.35
N PRO A 270 -13.98 30.66 5.66
CA PRO A 270 -13.82 30.73 4.21
C PRO A 270 -13.41 29.38 3.57
N PRO A 271 -13.66 29.19 2.25
CA PRO A 271 -13.24 27.98 1.54
C PRO A 271 -11.72 27.78 1.59
N ALA A 272 -11.29 26.54 1.81
CA ALA A 272 -9.87 26.17 1.74
C ALA A 272 -9.42 25.96 0.27
N PRO A 273 -8.12 26.07 -0.03
CA PRO A 273 -7.60 25.86 -1.39
C PRO A 273 -7.90 24.46 -1.90
N GLN A 274 -8.21 24.34 -3.20
CA GLN A 274 -8.49 23.06 -3.86
C GLN A 274 -7.23 22.50 -4.51
N LEU A 275 -7.15 21.18 -4.60
CA LEU A 275 -6.03 20.44 -5.18
C LEU A 275 -6.39 19.82 -6.53
N SER A 276 -5.48 19.94 -7.49
CA SER A 276 -5.52 19.21 -8.75
C SER A 276 -4.73 17.90 -8.68
N TRP A 277 -5.03 16.97 -9.59
CA TRP A 277 -4.27 15.72 -9.71
C TRP A 277 -2.82 15.97 -10.10
N ASP A 278 -2.57 16.94 -10.98
CA ASP A 278 -1.24 17.21 -11.51
C ASP A 278 -0.32 17.77 -10.42
N GLU A 279 -0.84 18.70 -9.60
CA GLU A 279 -0.14 19.16 -8.38
C GLU A 279 0.19 17.97 -7.47
N VAL A 280 -0.77 17.07 -7.23
CA VAL A 280 -0.57 15.91 -6.35
C VAL A 280 0.47 14.91 -6.85
N VAL A 281 0.59 14.75 -8.18
CA VAL A 281 1.57 13.84 -8.81
C VAL A 281 2.96 14.45 -8.90
N GLU A 282 3.07 15.77 -9.06
CA GLU A 282 4.35 16.49 -9.05
C GLU A 282 5.04 16.43 -7.69
N TYR A 283 4.30 16.18 -6.60
CA TYR A 283 4.87 15.93 -5.26
C TYR A 283 5.56 14.55 -5.17
N ALA A 284 6.66 14.40 -5.89
CA ALA A 284 7.49 13.20 -5.92
C ALA A 284 8.27 12.97 -4.60
N PHE A 285 8.42 14.02 -3.79
CA PHE A 285 9.03 13.97 -2.46
C PHE A 285 8.05 14.45 -1.39
N LEU A 286 8.06 13.78 -0.22
CA LEU A 286 7.38 14.25 1.02
C LEU A 286 7.71 15.71 1.36
N ALA A 287 8.85 16.16 0.85
CA ALA A 287 9.44 17.48 1.04
C ALA A 287 8.77 18.61 0.23
N ASP A 288 8.07 18.30 -0.86
CA ASP A 288 7.35 19.29 -1.69
C ASP A 288 5.86 19.37 -1.33
N PHE A 289 5.42 18.50 -0.42
CA PHE A 289 4.05 18.48 0.10
C PHE A 289 3.82 19.54 1.19
N ASP A 290 4.30 20.76 0.94
CA ASP A 290 4.20 21.92 1.85
C ASP A 290 2.75 22.30 2.18
N PHE A 291 1.80 21.91 1.32
CA PHE A 291 0.38 22.22 1.50
C PHE A 291 -0.30 21.46 2.66
N LEU A 292 0.13 20.25 2.98
CA LEU A 292 -0.39 19.48 4.12
C LEU A 292 0.16 19.95 5.47
N ARG A 293 1.21 20.78 5.42
CA ARG A 293 1.92 21.26 6.61
C ARG A 293 1.29 22.51 7.20
N ALA A 294 0.32 23.13 6.51
CA ALA A 294 -0.33 24.35 6.98
C ALA A 294 -1.18 24.14 8.24
N THR A 295 -1.62 22.91 8.54
CA THR A 295 -2.40 22.61 9.75
C THR A 295 -1.53 22.36 10.99
N ASP A 296 -0.30 21.86 10.82
CA ASP A 296 0.63 21.56 11.92
C ASP A 296 1.88 22.44 11.80
N GLY A 297 1.76 23.73 12.16
CA GLY A 297 2.87 24.69 12.09
C GLY A 297 4.12 24.24 12.86
N GLU A 298 3.97 23.46 13.93
CA GLU A 298 5.07 22.90 14.73
C GLU A 298 5.91 21.85 13.96
N LEU A 299 5.36 21.26 12.90
CA LEU A 299 6.03 20.21 12.11
C LEU A 299 6.98 20.81 11.04
N LEU A 300 6.69 22.00 10.52
CA LEU A 300 7.53 22.72 9.55
C LEU A 300 8.91 23.08 10.14
N ASP A 301 8.95 23.26 11.47
CA ASP A 301 10.18 23.58 12.19
C ASP A 301 11.07 22.35 12.41
N LYS A 302 10.54 21.13 12.22
CA LYS A 302 11.31 19.90 12.43
C LYS A 302 12.33 19.69 11.30
N PRO A 303 13.63 19.53 11.59
CA PRO A 303 14.65 19.38 10.55
C PRO A 303 14.41 18.19 9.60
N TRP A 304 13.82 17.09 10.09
CA TRP A 304 13.58 15.88 9.31
C TRP A 304 12.43 15.97 8.29
N THR A 305 11.68 17.08 8.26
CA THR A 305 10.70 17.34 7.18
C THR A 305 11.34 17.98 5.96
N ARG A 306 12.52 18.59 6.13
CA ARG A 306 13.22 19.33 5.06
C ARG A 306 13.93 18.36 4.09
N PRO A 307 13.87 18.59 2.76
CA PRO A 307 14.39 17.65 1.76
C PRO A 307 15.89 17.36 1.91
N ALA A 308 16.70 18.39 2.17
CA ALA A 308 18.14 18.25 2.31
C ALA A 308 18.53 17.35 3.50
N TYR A 309 17.83 17.51 4.62
CA TYR A 309 18.06 16.75 5.85
C TYR A 309 17.58 15.30 5.74
N ARG A 310 16.45 15.06 5.05
CA ARG A 310 16.00 13.71 4.64
C ARG A 310 17.05 12.98 3.82
N LEU A 311 17.58 13.66 2.78
CA LEU A 311 18.59 13.07 1.92
C LEU A 311 19.88 12.73 2.69
N ALA A 312 20.27 13.58 3.64
CA ALA A 312 21.39 13.31 4.53
C ALA A 312 21.14 12.13 5.47
N MET A 313 19.95 12.04 6.07
CA MET A 313 19.52 10.93 6.91
C MET A 313 19.54 9.59 6.14
N ASP A 314 19.00 9.57 4.92
CA ASP A 314 19.04 8.41 4.04
C ASP A 314 20.47 7.96 3.73
N ARG A 315 21.36 8.91 3.43
CA ARG A 315 22.78 8.63 3.19
C ARG A 315 23.44 8.06 4.43
N TYR A 316 23.18 8.64 5.61
CA TYR A 316 23.72 8.15 6.88
C TYR A 316 23.35 6.70 7.15
N PHE A 317 22.06 6.35 7.04
CA PHE A 317 21.63 4.96 7.27
C PHE A 317 22.15 4.01 6.19
N LYS A 318 22.26 4.43 4.93
CA LYS A 318 22.93 3.63 3.89
C LYS A 318 24.39 3.36 4.22
N ILE A 319 25.13 4.34 4.75
CA ILE A 319 26.52 4.17 5.17
C ILE A 319 26.62 3.17 6.32
N ILE A 320 25.76 3.27 7.35
CA ILE A 320 25.73 2.28 8.44
C ILE A 320 25.51 0.86 7.88
N ARG A 321 24.49 0.69 7.03
CA ARG A 321 24.18 -0.61 6.42
C ARG A 321 25.29 -1.10 5.51
N ALA A 322 25.98 -0.23 4.77
CA ALA A 322 27.14 -0.62 3.97
C ALA A 322 28.31 -1.13 4.84
N LYS A 323 28.56 -0.53 6.01
CA LYS A 323 29.57 -1.02 6.97
C LYS A 323 29.22 -2.41 7.50
N GLU A 324 27.95 -2.64 7.83
CA GLU A 324 27.44 -3.95 8.24
C GLU A 324 27.56 -4.97 7.10
N GLU A 325 27.19 -4.58 5.88
CA GLU A 325 27.20 -5.46 4.71
C GLU A 325 28.62 -5.90 4.35
N ILE A 326 29.63 -5.03 4.44
CA ILE A 326 31.03 -5.41 4.24
C ILE A 326 31.46 -6.50 5.23
N LYS A 327 31.10 -6.36 6.51
CA LYS A 327 31.41 -7.38 7.53
C LYS A 327 30.73 -8.71 7.18
N ARG A 328 29.47 -8.69 6.77
CA ARG A 328 28.71 -9.88 6.36
C ARG A 328 29.34 -10.54 5.14
N LEU A 329 29.64 -9.75 4.10
CA LEU A 329 30.23 -10.24 2.85
C LEU A 329 31.63 -10.82 3.05
N ASN A 330 32.44 -10.26 3.95
CA ASN A 330 33.75 -10.87 4.29
C ASN A 330 33.59 -12.31 4.80
N VAL A 331 32.56 -12.58 5.60
CA VAL A 331 32.24 -13.93 6.09
C VAL A 331 31.68 -14.80 4.97
N GLU A 332 30.73 -14.28 4.18
CA GLU A 332 30.10 -15.02 3.07
C GLU A 332 31.10 -15.41 1.98
N ILE A 333 32.00 -14.50 1.60
CA ILE A 333 33.06 -14.77 0.62
C ILE A 333 33.99 -15.87 1.12
N ARG A 334 34.43 -15.80 2.38
CA ARG A 334 35.30 -16.83 2.96
C ARG A 334 34.59 -18.18 3.00
N ARG A 335 33.35 -18.22 3.49
CA ARG A 335 32.52 -19.45 3.49
C ARG A 335 32.35 -20.02 2.09
N PHE A 336 32.15 -19.16 1.10
CA PHE A 336 32.01 -19.59 -0.28
C PHE A 336 33.29 -20.22 -0.83
N VAL A 337 34.46 -19.63 -0.55
CA VAL A 337 35.75 -20.20 -0.94
C VAL A 337 36.01 -21.52 -0.21
N THR A 338 35.75 -21.59 1.09
CA THR A 338 35.86 -22.83 1.88
C THR A 338 34.98 -23.93 1.29
N TRP A 339 33.72 -23.61 1.02
CA TRP A 339 32.76 -24.54 0.46
C TRP A 339 33.21 -25.07 -0.92
N MET A 340 33.71 -24.21 -1.83
CA MET A 340 34.23 -24.66 -3.12
C MET A 340 35.40 -25.62 -2.94
N SER A 341 36.35 -25.28 -2.05
CA SER A 341 37.53 -26.12 -1.79
C SER A 341 37.17 -27.45 -1.15
N ASP A 342 36.20 -27.48 -0.24
CA ASP A 342 35.78 -28.68 0.47
C ASP A 342 34.93 -29.58 -0.44
N GLU A 343 34.05 -29.00 -1.28
CA GLU A 343 33.26 -29.76 -2.25
C GLU A 343 34.16 -30.43 -3.31
N ASP A 344 35.13 -29.71 -3.90
CA ASP A 344 36.08 -30.33 -4.85
C ASP A 344 36.92 -31.43 -4.19
N ARG A 345 37.41 -31.20 -2.96
CA ARG A 345 38.19 -32.21 -2.22
C ARG A 345 37.36 -33.45 -1.92
N PHE A 346 36.11 -33.25 -1.47
CA PHE A 346 35.20 -34.34 -1.18
C PHE A 346 34.90 -35.16 -2.44
N LEU A 347 34.53 -34.51 -3.54
CA LEU A 347 34.19 -35.20 -4.78
C LEU A 347 35.39 -35.94 -5.40
N ARG A 348 36.61 -35.40 -5.28
CA ARG A 348 37.83 -36.11 -5.70
C ARG A 348 38.06 -37.38 -4.89
N ARG A 349 37.93 -37.29 -3.56
CA ARG A 349 38.08 -38.46 -2.69
C ARG A 349 37.05 -39.53 -3.05
N GLN A 350 35.80 -39.15 -3.25
CA GLN A 350 34.75 -40.11 -3.64
C GLN A 350 34.99 -40.71 -5.03
N GLU A 351 35.58 -39.95 -5.96
CA GLU A 351 35.99 -40.48 -7.28
C GLU A 351 37.10 -41.53 -7.14
N GLU A 352 38.05 -41.35 -6.21
CA GLU A 352 39.15 -42.27 -5.92
C GLU A 352 38.71 -43.52 -5.14
N GLU A 353 37.75 -43.37 -4.21
CA GLU A 353 37.22 -44.44 -3.35
C GLU A 353 36.10 -45.27 -4.01
N ALA A 354 35.69 -44.93 -5.24
CA ALA A 354 34.59 -45.60 -5.93
C ALA A 354 34.88 -47.08 -6.20
N GLU A 355 33.89 -47.95 -5.96
CA GLU A 355 34.06 -49.40 -6.06
C GLU A 355 34.13 -49.89 -7.52
N SER A 356 33.52 -49.15 -8.44
CA SER A 356 33.45 -49.50 -9.85
C SER A 356 33.89 -48.36 -10.78
N PRO A 357 34.47 -48.69 -11.96
CA PRO A 357 34.80 -47.67 -12.97
C PRO A 357 33.58 -46.85 -13.43
N GLY A 358 32.38 -47.45 -13.43
CA GLY A 358 31.15 -46.77 -13.80
C GLY A 358 30.73 -45.73 -12.76
N GLU A 359 30.85 -46.05 -11.48
CA GLU A 359 30.58 -45.11 -10.38
C GLU A 359 31.58 -43.95 -10.38
N ALA A 360 32.88 -44.25 -10.51
CA ALA A 360 33.92 -43.23 -10.62
C ALA A 360 33.63 -42.26 -11.78
N ALA A 361 33.21 -42.77 -12.94
CA ALA A 361 32.85 -41.95 -14.09
C ALA A 361 31.65 -41.03 -13.83
N LEU A 362 30.64 -41.50 -13.09
CA LEU A 362 29.48 -40.68 -12.70
C LEU A 362 29.86 -39.57 -11.72
N ILE A 363 30.67 -39.89 -10.71
CA ILE A 363 31.18 -38.91 -9.73
C ILE A 363 32.04 -37.88 -10.44
N ARG A 364 32.93 -38.30 -11.34
CA ARG A 364 33.74 -37.40 -12.16
C ARG A 364 32.88 -36.44 -12.98
N LYS A 365 31.84 -36.94 -13.64
CA LYS A 365 30.91 -36.10 -14.41
C LYS A 365 30.24 -35.07 -13.49
N HIS A 366 29.76 -35.48 -12.33
CA HIS A 366 29.15 -34.57 -11.36
C HIS A 366 30.16 -33.52 -10.85
N ARG A 367 31.40 -33.93 -10.54
CA ARG A 367 32.48 -33.03 -10.12
C ARG A 367 32.80 -31.98 -11.18
N MET A 368 32.93 -32.39 -12.44
CA MET A 368 33.16 -31.46 -13.55
C MET A 368 31.97 -30.51 -13.73
N GLU A 369 30.74 -30.98 -13.53
CA GLU A 369 29.54 -30.15 -13.57
C GLU A 369 29.45 -29.15 -12.42
N ARG A 370 29.88 -29.50 -11.21
CA ARG A 370 29.93 -28.57 -10.07
C ARG A 370 31.08 -27.57 -10.21
N GLY A 371 32.28 -28.07 -10.51
CA GLY A 371 33.51 -27.25 -10.57
C GLY A 371 33.65 -26.33 -11.79
N ARG A 372 32.71 -26.39 -12.75
CA ARG A 372 32.85 -25.70 -14.05
C ARG A 372 33.01 -24.17 -13.95
N PHE A 373 32.55 -23.58 -12.85
CA PHE A 373 32.60 -22.13 -12.63
C PHE A 373 33.65 -21.70 -11.60
N ASP A 374 34.31 -22.64 -10.91
CA ASP A 374 35.19 -22.37 -9.77
C ASP A 374 36.35 -21.45 -10.15
N ALA A 375 36.98 -21.71 -11.29
CA ALA A 375 38.05 -20.87 -11.82
C ALA A 375 37.56 -19.43 -12.04
N GLY A 376 36.37 -19.26 -12.62
CA GLY A 376 35.75 -17.95 -12.85
C GLY A 376 35.29 -17.28 -11.55
N HIS A 377 34.88 -18.06 -10.54
CA HIS A 377 34.58 -17.57 -9.21
C HIS A 377 35.84 -17.00 -8.55
N MET A 378 36.93 -17.79 -8.52
CA MET A 378 38.19 -17.38 -7.93
C MET A 378 38.80 -16.17 -8.64
N GLU A 379 38.75 -16.10 -9.97
CA GLU A 379 39.23 -14.93 -10.72
C GLU A 379 38.52 -13.64 -10.29
N ARG A 380 37.19 -13.67 -10.15
CA ARG A 380 36.40 -12.52 -9.70
C ARG A 380 36.72 -12.13 -8.25
N LEU A 381 36.91 -13.10 -7.36
CA LEU A 381 37.26 -12.85 -5.96
C LEU A 381 38.68 -12.29 -5.82
N VAL A 382 39.63 -12.76 -6.63
CA VAL A 382 41.00 -12.20 -6.69
C VAL A 382 40.98 -10.77 -7.25
N LYS A 383 40.12 -10.48 -8.24
CA LYS A 383 39.93 -9.10 -8.71
C LYS A 383 39.36 -8.20 -7.61
N LEU A 384 38.40 -8.71 -6.82
CA LEU A 384 37.83 -7.99 -5.69
C LEU A 384 38.86 -7.73 -4.59
N SER A 385 39.70 -8.71 -4.24
CA SER A 385 40.68 -8.57 -3.16
C SER A 385 41.74 -7.50 -3.42
N LYS A 386 41.99 -7.18 -4.70
CA LYS A 386 42.89 -6.11 -5.13
C LYS A 386 42.25 -4.71 -5.06
N LYS A 387 40.94 -4.60 -4.80
CA LYS A 387 40.27 -3.29 -4.72
C LYS A 387 40.59 -2.59 -3.40
N ARG A 388 40.82 -1.27 -3.49
CA ARG A 388 40.96 -0.41 -2.31
C ARG A 388 39.70 -0.48 -1.45
N GLY A 389 39.87 -0.80 -0.17
CA GLY A 389 38.78 -0.94 0.79
C GLY A 389 38.30 -2.38 1.01
N PHE A 390 38.84 -3.36 0.28
CA PHE A 390 38.62 -4.76 0.62
C PHE A 390 39.32 -5.10 1.93
N THR A 391 38.59 -5.71 2.87
CA THR A 391 39.10 -6.09 4.20
C THR A 391 38.87 -7.58 4.53
N GLY A 392 38.44 -8.37 3.56
CA GLY A 392 38.13 -9.79 3.74
C GLY A 392 39.33 -10.70 3.49
N TYR A 393 39.07 -12.01 3.51
CA TYR A 393 40.03 -13.04 3.12
C TYR A 393 39.43 -13.90 2.01
N ILE A 394 40.24 -14.23 1.00
CA ILE A 394 39.87 -15.10 -0.13
C ILE A 394 40.52 -16.48 -0.04
N MET A 395 41.02 -16.84 1.14
CA MET A 395 41.57 -18.17 1.43
C MET A 395 40.53 -18.98 2.20
N PRO A 396 40.49 -20.30 2.03
CA PRO A 396 39.65 -21.17 2.84
C PRO A 396 39.92 -21.00 4.33
N GLY A 397 38.86 -21.17 5.12
CA GLY A 397 38.94 -21.44 6.56
C GLY A 397 37.75 -20.92 7.35
#